data_AF-A0A9P6VP26-F1
#
_entry.id   AF-A0A9P6VP26-F1
#
_cell.length_a   1.000
_cell.length_b   1.000
_cell.length_c   1.000
_cell.angle_alpha   90.00
_cell.angle_beta   90.00
_cell.angle_gamma   90.00
#
_symmetry.space_group_name_H-M   'P 1'
#
loop_
_entity.id
_entity.type
_entity.pdbx_description
1 polymer ?
#
loop_
_entity_poly.entity_id
_entity_poly.type
_entity_poly.pdbx_seq_one_letter_code
_entity_poly.pdbx_strand_id
1 'polypeptide(L)'
;MPRKVYVEEDRHGRKKFVIERRGSSSRSSTAELLEAAEEREASLSAENIALRNRLSVAERDAWEFRNLTAEYQHLVNEHHQCRYLRAQLDAQIRDTRRVEDRLDDEKDRVHKMGETLRRMKSYKEKYDEKWNEVEVLKRRILERDDILRLAETRIEDKNKLIIYLKKYLRDHGFRVE
;
A
#
# COMPACT_ATOMS: atom_id res chain seq x y z
N MET A 1 -49.28 52.92 67.67
CA MET A 1 -48.73 54.23 68.11
C MET A 1 -47.76 54.74 67.03
N PRO A 2 -47.99 55.93 66.43
CA PRO A 2 -47.16 56.44 65.33
C PRO A 2 -45.73 56.81 65.79
N ARG A 3 -44.72 56.51 64.97
CA ARG A 3 -43.29 56.78 65.22
C ARG A 3 -43.03 58.30 65.18
N LYS A 4 -42.34 58.85 66.18
CA LYS A 4 -41.87 60.25 66.15
C LYS A 4 -40.68 60.36 65.19
N VAL A 5 -40.87 61.10 64.11
CA VAL A 5 -39.82 61.51 63.18
C VAL A 5 -39.64 63.01 63.35
N TYR A 6 -38.41 63.46 63.56
CA TYR A 6 -38.10 64.90 63.59
C TYR A 6 -37.01 65.23 62.58
N VAL A 7 -37.00 66.49 62.14
CA VAL A 7 -36.03 67.00 61.17
C VAL A 7 -35.00 67.80 61.94
N GLU A 8 -33.74 67.42 61.82
CA GLU A 8 -32.61 68.15 62.38
C GLU A 8 -31.91 68.89 61.24
N GLU A 9 -31.57 70.16 61.44
CA GLU A 9 -30.90 71.00 60.46
C GLU A 9 -29.46 71.25 60.92
N ASP A 10 -28.52 70.79 60.10
CA ASP A 10 -27.10 70.88 60.44
C ASP A 10 -26.59 72.33 60.30
N ARG A 11 -25.42 72.65 60.87
CA ARG A 11 -24.87 74.03 60.89
C ARG A 11 -24.62 74.66 59.50
N HIS A 12 -24.78 73.87 58.44
CA HIS A 12 -24.66 74.26 57.04
C HIS A 12 -26.00 74.25 56.27
N GLY A 13 -27.14 74.25 56.98
CA GLY A 13 -28.49 74.38 56.39
C GLY A 13 -29.01 73.13 55.66
N ARG A 14 -28.44 71.94 55.94
CA ARG A 14 -28.94 70.67 55.37
C ARG A 14 -29.86 69.99 56.37
N LYS A 15 -31.09 69.71 55.94
CA LYS A 15 -32.11 69.02 56.73
C LYS A 15 -31.98 67.51 56.56
N LYS A 16 -31.87 66.78 57.67
CA LYS A 16 -31.89 65.31 57.69
C LYS A 16 -33.08 64.82 58.51
N PHE A 17 -33.80 63.85 57.97
CA PHE A 17 -34.85 63.15 58.69
C PHE A 17 -34.19 62.15 59.65
N VAL A 18 -34.34 62.40 60.96
CA VAL A 18 -33.82 61.52 62.00
C VAL A 18 -34.98 60.74 62.58
N ILE A 19 -34.93 59.42 62.40
CA ILE A 19 -35.84 58.50 63.07
C ILE A 19 -35.19 58.13 64.39
N GLU A 20 -35.82 58.51 65.50
CA GLU A 20 -35.38 58.15 66.84
C GLU A 20 -35.38 56.61 66.95
N ARG A 21 -34.19 55.99 66.89
CA ARG A 21 -34.05 54.55 67.19
C ARG A 21 -34.28 54.40 68.69
N ARG A 22 -35.49 53.97 69.08
CA ARG A 22 -35.69 53.43 70.43
C ARG A 22 -34.62 52.37 70.65
N GLY A 23 -33.69 52.65 71.56
CA GLY A 23 -32.74 51.65 72.05
C GLY A 23 -33.55 50.48 72.57
N SER A 24 -33.53 49.38 71.82
CA SER A 24 -34.14 48.13 72.25
C SER A 24 -33.23 47.55 73.31
N SER A 25 -33.44 47.97 74.56
CA SER A 25 -32.91 47.29 75.74
C SER A 25 -33.61 45.94 75.86
N SER A 26 -33.18 44.97 75.06
CA SER A 26 -33.38 43.56 75.37
C SER A 26 -32.38 43.24 76.46
N ARG A 27 -32.83 43.17 77.71
CA ARG A 27 -32.07 42.54 78.79
C ARG A 27 -32.10 41.02 78.57
N SER A 28 -31.47 40.55 77.50
CA SER A 28 -31.01 39.17 77.43
C SER A 28 -29.82 39.06 78.37
N SER A 29 -29.79 38.00 79.18
CA SER A 29 -28.64 37.77 80.04
C SER A 29 -27.39 37.63 79.16
N THR A 30 -26.23 38.09 79.64
CA THR A 30 -24.96 37.92 78.90
C THR A 30 -24.70 36.45 78.55
N ALA A 31 -25.22 35.53 79.36
CA ALA A 31 -25.19 34.09 79.11
C ALA A 31 -25.98 33.67 77.87
N GLU A 32 -27.23 34.16 77.69
CA GLU A 32 -28.04 33.86 76.48
C GLU A 32 -27.40 34.40 75.20
N LEU A 33 -26.75 35.57 75.27
CA LEU A 33 -26.04 36.13 74.12
C LEU A 33 -24.77 35.34 73.76
N LEU A 34 -24.09 34.79 74.77
CA LEU A 34 -22.94 33.90 74.56
C LEU A 34 -23.39 32.55 73.99
N GLU A 35 -24.43 31.94 74.55
CA GLU A 35 -24.99 30.69 74.05
C GLU A 35 -25.47 30.82 72.60
N ALA A 36 -26.21 31.88 72.27
CA ALA A 36 -26.64 32.14 70.89
C ALA A 36 -25.45 32.42 69.93
N ALA A 37 -24.34 32.98 70.44
CA ALA A 37 -23.13 33.17 69.66
C ALA A 37 -22.38 31.84 69.44
N GLU A 38 -22.30 30.99 70.45
CA GLU A 38 -21.71 29.64 70.39
C GLU A 38 -22.50 28.73 69.45
N GLU A 39 -23.84 28.75 69.51
CA GLU A 39 -24.70 28.01 68.58
C GLU A 39 -24.51 28.47 67.13
N ARG A 40 -24.38 29.79 66.93
CA ARG A 40 -24.12 30.36 65.60
C ARG A 40 -22.74 29.99 65.10
N GLU A 41 -21.72 29.99 65.96
CA GLU A 41 -20.37 29.54 65.62
C GLU A 41 -20.37 28.05 65.24
N ALA A 42 -21.06 27.22 66.03
CA ALA A 42 -21.24 25.79 65.73
C ALA A 42 -21.96 25.57 64.39
N SER A 43 -23.02 26.33 64.11
CA SER A 43 -23.74 26.25 62.83
C SER A 43 -22.87 26.68 61.65
N LEU A 44 -22.15 27.81 61.76
CA LEU A 44 -21.26 28.29 60.70
C LEU A 44 -20.07 27.36 60.48
N SER A 45 -19.53 26.75 61.54
CA SER A 45 -18.44 25.77 61.41
C SER A 45 -18.93 24.49 60.71
N ALA A 46 -20.13 24.01 61.01
CA ALA A 46 -20.75 22.88 60.30
C ALA A 46 -21.00 23.20 58.81
N GLU A 47 -21.48 24.41 58.50
CA GLU A 47 -21.64 24.87 57.12
C GLU A 47 -20.28 24.97 56.40
N ASN A 48 -19.24 25.47 57.07
CA ASN A 48 -17.90 25.55 56.51
C ASN A 48 -17.35 24.16 56.15
N ILE A 49 -17.56 23.16 57.02
CA ILE A 49 -17.19 21.77 56.76
C ILE A 49 -17.97 21.23 55.55
N ALA A 50 -19.27 21.47 55.48
CA ALA A 50 -20.11 21.03 54.36
C ALA A 50 -19.65 21.66 53.03
N LEU A 51 -19.33 22.96 53.03
CA LEU A 51 -18.82 23.66 51.85
C LEU A 51 -17.42 23.15 51.44
N ARG A 52 -16.52 22.90 52.39
CA ARG A 52 -15.21 22.30 52.12
C ARG A 52 -15.32 20.91 51.51
N ASN A 53 -16.23 20.08 52.02
CA ASN A 53 -16.47 18.75 51.47
C ASN A 53 -17.03 18.82 50.04
N ARG A 54 -17.98 19.73 49.77
CA ARG A 54 -18.49 19.95 48.41
C ARG A 54 -17.43 20.46 47.46
N LEU A 55 -16.57 21.38 47.91
CA LEU A 55 -15.45 21.88 47.11
C LEU A 55 -14.48 20.75 46.78
N SER A 56 -14.10 19.94 47.76
CA SER A 56 -13.20 18.77 47.56
C SER A 56 -13.76 17.77 46.55
N VAL A 57 -15.06 17.47 46.61
CA VAL A 57 -15.73 16.61 45.62
C VAL A 57 -15.72 17.27 44.24
N ALA A 58 -16.06 18.56 44.13
CA ALA A 58 -16.07 19.27 42.85
C ALA A 58 -14.66 19.37 42.22
N GLU A 59 -13.61 19.55 43.03
CA GLU A 59 -12.22 19.56 42.57
C GLU A 59 -11.80 18.19 42.06
N ARG A 60 -12.21 17.12 42.76
CA ARG A 60 -11.97 15.74 42.31
C ARG A 60 -12.68 15.46 40.99
N ASP A 61 -13.96 15.80 40.87
CA ASP A 61 -14.74 15.60 39.64
C ASP A 61 -14.13 16.38 38.46
N ALA A 62 -13.67 17.60 38.71
CA ALA A 62 -12.99 18.40 37.68
C ALA A 62 -11.66 17.76 37.23
N TRP A 63 -10.91 17.15 38.15
CA TRP A 63 -9.71 16.40 37.82
C TRP A 63 -10.02 15.13 37.01
N GLU A 64 -11.02 14.36 37.43
CA GLU A 64 -11.47 13.16 36.72
C GLU A 64 -11.95 13.50 35.30
N PHE A 65 -12.70 14.59 35.14
CA PHE A 65 -13.14 15.07 33.83
C PHE A 65 -11.98 15.47 32.92
N ARG A 66 -10.95 16.14 33.45
CA ARG A 66 -9.75 16.51 32.68
C ARG A 66 -9.00 15.27 32.22
N ASN A 67 -8.84 14.27 33.09
CA ASN A 67 -8.19 13.03 32.73
C ASN A 67 -8.95 12.28 31.65
N LEU A 68 -10.27 12.15 31.80
CA LEU A 68 -11.11 11.50 30.80
C LEU A 68 -11.05 12.21 29.44
N THR A 69 -10.98 13.54 29.45
CA THR A 69 -10.81 14.32 28.23
C THR A 69 -9.45 14.05 27.56
N ALA A 70 -8.38 13.94 28.34
CA ALA A 70 -7.05 13.63 27.83
C ALA A 70 -6.99 12.21 27.24
N GLU A 71 -7.58 11.22 27.92
CA GLU A 71 -7.68 9.85 27.44
C GLU A 71 -8.52 9.76 26.15
N TYR A 72 -9.63 10.49 26.08
CA TYR A 72 -10.44 10.56 24.87
C TYR A 72 -9.65 11.14 23.69
N GLN A 73 -8.90 12.23 23.89
CA GLN A 73 -8.04 12.79 22.86
C GLN A 73 -6.94 11.81 22.42
N HIS A 74 -6.34 11.08 23.37
CA HIS A 74 -5.38 10.03 23.06
C HIS A 74 -5.99 8.95 22.15
N LEU A 75 -7.16 8.43 22.52
CA LEU A 75 -7.86 7.41 21.74
C LEU A 75 -8.24 7.89 20.34
N VAL A 76 -8.67 9.14 20.20
CA VAL A 76 -8.96 9.75 18.90
C VAL A 76 -7.70 9.80 18.04
N ASN A 77 -6.56 10.21 18.61
CA ASN A 77 -5.28 10.23 17.90
C ASN A 77 -4.85 8.83 17.44
N GLU A 78 -4.97 7.82 18.30
CA GLU A 78 -4.70 6.42 17.95
C GLU A 78 -5.63 5.94 16.81
N HIS A 79 -6.92 6.27 16.88
CA HIS A 79 -7.86 5.92 15.82
C HIS A 79 -7.47 6.55 14.47
N HIS A 80 -7.01 7.80 14.47
CA HIS A 80 -6.50 8.46 13.27
C HIS A 80 -5.25 7.76 12.73
N GLN A 81 -4.32 7.34 13.60
CA GLN A 81 -3.14 6.57 13.20
C GLN A 81 -3.52 5.22 12.59
N CYS A 82 -4.46 4.50 13.20
CA CYS A 82 -4.98 3.23 12.66
C CYS A 82 -5.60 3.42 11.26
N ARG A 83 -6.38 4.50 11.06
CA ARG A 83 -6.93 4.82 9.73
C ARG A 83 -5.85 5.10 8.70
N TYR A 84 -4.81 5.85 9.09
CA TYR A 84 -3.68 6.15 8.22
C TYR A 84 -2.92 4.88 7.82
N LEU A 85 -2.58 4.02 8.80
CA LEU A 85 -1.89 2.74 8.55
C LEU A 85 -2.74 1.82 7.67
N ARG A 86 -4.06 1.78 7.87
CA ARG A 86 -4.97 1.02 7.01
C ARG A 86 -4.93 1.52 5.56
N ALA A 87 -4.95 2.83 5.35
CA ALA A 87 -4.86 3.41 4.01
C ALA A 87 -3.52 3.10 3.33
N GLN A 88 -2.41 3.08 4.09
CA GLN A 88 -1.11 2.65 3.60
C GLN A 88 -1.11 1.16 3.20
N LEU A 89 -1.69 0.29 4.03
CA LEU A 89 -1.80 -1.13 3.74
C LEU A 89 -2.63 -1.38 2.47
N ASP A 90 -3.76 -0.67 2.31
CA ASP A 90 -4.60 -0.77 1.11
C ASP A 90 -3.86 -0.28 -0.15
N ALA A 91 -2.98 0.71 -0.03
CA ALA A 91 -2.10 1.13 -1.13
C ALA A 91 -1.09 0.04 -1.50
N GLN A 92 -0.42 -0.54 -0.49
CA GLN A 92 0.54 -1.63 -0.70
C GLN A 92 -0.12 -2.87 -1.32
N ILE A 93 -1.31 -3.26 -0.88
CA ILE A 93 -2.06 -4.38 -1.47
C ILE A 93 -2.32 -4.15 -2.96
N ARG A 94 -2.70 -2.92 -3.34
CA ARG A 94 -2.92 -2.58 -4.76
C ARG A 94 -1.63 -2.66 -5.57
N ASP A 95 -0.52 -2.20 -5.02
CA ASP A 95 0.77 -2.26 -5.71
C ASP A 95 1.29 -3.69 -5.85
N THR A 96 1.12 -4.53 -4.82
CA THR A 96 1.43 -5.96 -4.90
C THR A 96 0.63 -6.63 -6.01
N ARG A 97 -0.69 -6.39 -6.08
CA ARG A 97 -1.53 -6.94 -7.17
C ARG A 97 -1.07 -6.49 -8.55
N ARG A 98 -0.70 -5.22 -8.72
CA ARG A 98 -0.14 -4.72 -10.01
C ARG A 98 1.15 -5.42 -10.40
N VAL A 99 2.00 -5.76 -9.42
CA VAL A 99 3.25 -6.49 -9.67
C VAL A 99 2.95 -7.95 -10.00
N GLU A 100 2.00 -8.58 -9.32
CA GLU A 100 1.53 -9.93 -9.62
C GLU A 100 0.98 -10.03 -11.04
N ASP A 101 0.10 -9.11 -11.45
CA ASP A 101 -0.45 -9.06 -12.82
C ASP A 101 0.67 -8.95 -13.87
N ARG A 102 1.64 -8.07 -13.64
CA ARG A 102 2.82 -7.92 -14.54
C ARG A 102 3.68 -9.17 -14.58
N LEU A 103 3.83 -9.86 -13.46
CA LEU A 103 4.61 -11.09 -13.40
C LEU A 103 3.93 -12.19 -14.20
N ASP A 104 2.61 -12.28 -14.15
CA ASP A 104 1.86 -13.27 -14.93
C ASP A 104 1.91 -12.94 -16.43
N ASP A 105 1.81 -11.67 -16.82
CA ASP A 105 2.04 -11.23 -18.21
C ASP A 105 3.44 -11.63 -18.72
N GLU A 106 4.48 -11.45 -17.89
CA GLU A 106 5.86 -11.82 -18.24
C GLU A 106 6.05 -13.35 -18.30
N LYS A 107 5.43 -14.12 -17.41
CA LYS A 107 5.44 -15.60 -17.49
C LYS A 107 4.83 -16.06 -18.80
N ASP A 108 3.71 -15.48 -19.23
CA ASP A 108 3.06 -15.80 -20.49
C ASP A 108 3.93 -15.45 -21.70
N ARG A 109 4.62 -14.30 -21.66
CA ARG A 109 5.59 -13.92 -22.70
C ARG A 109 6.74 -14.90 -22.78
N VAL A 110 7.34 -15.24 -21.64
CA VAL A 110 8.43 -16.22 -21.56
C VAL A 110 7.98 -17.58 -22.07
N HIS A 111 6.77 -18.01 -21.72
CA HIS A 111 6.21 -19.27 -22.20
C HIS A 111 6.08 -19.27 -23.73
N LYS A 112 5.47 -18.22 -24.30
CA LYS A 112 5.33 -18.05 -25.76
C LYS A 112 6.69 -18.02 -26.47
N MET A 113 7.67 -17.31 -25.93
CA MET A 113 9.03 -17.29 -26.46
C MET A 113 9.71 -18.65 -26.36
N GLY A 114 9.46 -19.41 -25.30
CA GLY A 114 9.94 -20.78 -25.15
C GLY A 114 9.40 -21.70 -26.25
N GLU A 115 8.12 -21.59 -26.58
CA GLU A 115 7.49 -22.34 -27.67
C GLU A 115 8.04 -21.97 -29.04
N THR A 116 8.20 -20.68 -29.34
CA THR A 116 8.76 -20.24 -30.63
C THR A 116 10.20 -20.72 -30.79
N LEU A 117 10.99 -20.69 -29.71
CA LEU A 117 12.37 -21.17 -29.72
C LEU A 117 12.45 -22.69 -29.92
N ARG A 118 11.53 -23.46 -29.33
CA ARG A 118 11.39 -24.91 -29.60
C ARG A 118 11.07 -25.18 -31.07
N ARG A 119 10.13 -24.42 -31.66
CA ARG A 119 9.80 -24.54 -33.09
C ARG A 119 11.01 -24.21 -33.97
N MET A 120 11.72 -23.13 -33.65
CA MET A 120 12.91 -22.71 -34.41
C MET A 120 14.02 -23.76 -34.35
N LYS A 121 14.26 -24.38 -33.19
CA LYS A 121 15.18 -25.52 -33.06
C LYS A 121 14.77 -26.69 -33.96
N SER A 122 13.49 -27.08 -33.94
CA SER A 122 13.00 -28.16 -34.80
C SER A 122 13.14 -27.83 -36.30
N TYR A 123 12.90 -26.58 -36.72
CA TYR A 123 13.11 -26.18 -38.11
C TYR A 123 14.58 -26.21 -38.50
N LYS A 124 15.48 -25.80 -37.60
CA LYS A 124 16.92 -25.86 -37.82
C LYS A 124 17.37 -27.31 -38.03
N GLU A 125 16.94 -28.23 -37.17
CA GLU A 125 17.25 -29.67 -37.29
C GLU A 125 16.79 -30.23 -38.65
N LYS A 126 15.56 -29.93 -39.07
CA LYS A 126 15.04 -30.34 -40.39
C LYS A 126 15.83 -29.72 -41.56
N TYR A 127 16.26 -28.47 -41.41
CA TYR A 127 17.07 -27.80 -42.41
C TYR A 127 18.45 -28.47 -42.53
N ASP A 128 19.08 -28.78 -41.41
CA ASP A 128 20.38 -29.46 -41.35
C ASP A 128 20.28 -30.88 -41.95
N GLU A 129 19.21 -31.62 -41.67
CA GLU A 129 18.91 -32.91 -42.31
C GLU A 129 18.79 -32.79 -43.83
N LYS A 130 18.01 -31.82 -44.32
CA LYS A 130 17.82 -31.60 -45.76
C LYS A 130 19.09 -31.12 -46.45
N TRP A 131 19.89 -30.31 -45.78
CA TRP A 131 21.20 -29.91 -46.27
C TRP A 131 22.11 -31.13 -46.48
N ASN A 132 22.16 -32.03 -45.50
CA ASN A 132 22.93 -33.27 -45.60
C ASN A 132 22.43 -34.17 -46.74
N GLU A 133 21.11 -34.28 -46.92
CA GLU A 133 20.51 -35.03 -48.03
C GLU A 133 20.95 -34.47 -49.39
N VAL A 134 20.92 -33.14 -49.55
CA VAL A 134 21.40 -32.47 -50.78
C VAL A 134 22.88 -32.73 -51.02
N GLU A 135 23.72 -32.67 -50.00
CA GLU A 135 25.17 -32.96 -50.12
C GLU A 135 25.46 -34.42 -50.52
N VAL A 136 24.65 -35.38 -50.05
CA VAL A 136 24.73 -36.78 -50.50
C VAL A 136 24.29 -36.91 -51.96
N LEU A 137 23.18 -36.26 -52.35
CA LEU A 137 22.68 -36.29 -53.72
C LEU A 137 23.67 -35.67 -54.71
N LYS A 138 24.28 -34.54 -54.36
CA LYS A 138 25.34 -33.91 -55.17
C LYS A 138 26.51 -34.87 -55.42
N ARG A 139 26.99 -35.55 -54.37
CA ARG A 139 28.06 -36.55 -54.51
C ARG A 139 27.66 -37.71 -55.43
N ARG A 140 26.45 -38.24 -55.27
CA ARG A 140 25.93 -39.31 -56.14
C ARG A 140 25.81 -38.88 -57.60
N ILE A 141 25.43 -37.62 -57.86
CA ILE A 141 25.39 -37.08 -59.23
C ILE A 141 26.80 -37.05 -59.81
N LEU A 142 27.78 -36.51 -59.08
CA LEU A 142 29.18 -36.48 -59.52
C LEU A 142 29.74 -37.88 -59.79
N GLU A 143 29.52 -38.83 -58.89
CA GLU A 143 29.93 -40.23 -59.07
C GLU A 143 29.28 -40.86 -60.30
N ARG A 144 27.99 -40.60 -60.52
CA ARG A 144 27.28 -41.08 -61.72
C ARG A 144 27.84 -40.46 -62.99
N ASP A 145 28.11 -39.16 -63.00
CA ASP A 145 28.65 -38.44 -64.15
C ASP A 145 30.06 -38.95 -64.51
N ASP A 146 30.88 -39.26 -63.50
CA ASP A 146 32.19 -39.89 -63.71
C ASP A 146 32.09 -41.29 -64.33
N ILE A 147 31.14 -42.12 -63.87
CA ILE A 147 30.88 -43.45 -64.44
C ILE A 147 30.42 -43.33 -65.90
N LEU A 148 29.51 -42.39 -66.19
CA LEU A 148 29.03 -42.14 -67.54
C LEU A 148 30.17 -41.70 -68.45
N ARG A 149 31.03 -40.78 -67.99
CA ARG A 149 32.21 -40.33 -68.73
C ARG A 149 33.18 -41.48 -69.03
N LEU A 150 33.44 -42.37 -68.06
CA LEU A 150 34.27 -43.56 -68.27
C LEU A 150 33.64 -44.57 -69.26
N ALA A 151 32.31 -44.70 -69.25
CA ALA A 151 31.61 -45.54 -70.20
C ALA A 151 31.68 -44.97 -71.62
N GLU A 152 31.52 -43.64 -71.76
CA GLU A 152 31.65 -42.93 -73.03
C GLU A 152 33.04 -43.08 -73.64
N THR A 153 34.11 -42.86 -72.86
CA THR A 153 35.50 -43.05 -73.36
C THR A 153 35.75 -44.49 -73.79
N ARG A 154 35.27 -45.48 -73.02
CA ARG A 154 35.40 -46.90 -73.37
C ARG A 154 34.64 -47.25 -74.67
N ILE A 155 33.46 -46.67 -74.87
CA ILE A 155 32.69 -46.83 -76.12
C ILE A 155 33.46 -46.19 -77.28
N GLU A 156 34.00 -44.99 -77.08
CA GLU A 156 34.78 -44.28 -78.10
C GLU A 156 36.02 -45.07 -78.52
N ASP A 157 36.78 -45.62 -77.56
CA ASP A 157 37.95 -46.46 -77.83
C ASP A 157 37.59 -47.75 -78.58
N LYS A 158 36.49 -48.40 -78.18
CA LYS A 158 35.96 -49.56 -78.91
C LYS A 158 35.56 -49.19 -80.34
N ASN A 159 34.92 -48.05 -80.53
CA ASN A 159 34.54 -47.56 -81.86
C ASN A 159 35.78 -47.28 -82.73
N LYS A 160 36.82 -46.64 -82.17
CA LYS A 160 38.11 -46.43 -82.85
C LYS A 160 38.75 -47.76 -83.26
N LEU A 161 38.76 -48.75 -82.36
CA LEU A 161 39.29 -50.08 -82.63
C LEU A 161 38.49 -50.80 -83.74
N ILE A 162 37.16 -50.75 -83.69
CA ILE A 162 36.31 -51.32 -84.74
C ILE A 162 36.63 -50.68 -86.09
N ILE A 163 36.74 -49.35 -86.16
CA ILE A 163 37.11 -48.64 -87.39
C ILE A 163 38.48 -49.10 -87.90
N TYR A 164 39.47 -49.19 -87.01
CA TYR A 164 40.82 -49.68 -87.33
C TYR A 164 40.79 -51.10 -87.88
N LEU A 165 40.11 -52.03 -87.20
CA LEU A 165 40.00 -53.43 -87.62
C LEU A 165 39.24 -53.57 -88.95
N LYS A 166 38.13 -52.83 -89.14
CA LYS A 166 37.40 -52.79 -90.41
C LYS A 166 38.31 -52.35 -91.55
N LYS A 167 39.13 -51.31 -91.33
CA LYS A 167 40.11 -50.82 -92.31
C LYS A 167 41.18 -51.88 -92.60
N TYR A 168 41.80 -52.44 -91.58
CA TYR A 168 42.83 -53.47 -91.72
C TYR A 168 42.33 -54.67 -92.53
N LEU A 169 41.15 -55.20 -92.20
CA LEU A 169 40.55 -56.34 -92.91
C LEU A 169 40.24 -56.01 -94.38
N ARG A 170 39.75 -54.79 -94.65
CA ARG A 170 39.50 -54.30 -96.01
C ARG A 170 40.78 -54.22 -96.83
N ASP A 171 41.86 -53.70 -96.23
CA ASP A 171 43.18 -53.58 -96.88
C ASP A 171 43.78 -54.97 -97.21
N HIS A 172 43.35 -56.02 -96.50
CA HIS A 172 43.77 -57.41 -96.72
C HIS A 172 42.79 -58.22 -97.60
N GLY A 173 41.86 -57.56 -98.29
CA GLY A 173 40.99 -58.19 -99.29
C GLY A 173 39.73 -58.87 -98.74
N PHE A 174 39.42 -58.71 -97.44
CA PHE A 174 38.17 -59.20 -96.87
C PHE A 174 37.05 -58.17 -97.09
N ARG A 175 35.84 -58.63 -97.45
CA ARG A 175 34.65 -57.77 -97.54
C ARG A 175 34.10 -57.52 -96.14
N VAL A 176 34.02 -56.26 -95.74
CA VAL A 176 33.54 -55.84 -94.42
C VAL A 176 32.46 -54.76 -94.60
N GLU A 177 31.24 -55.02 -94.13
CA GLU A 177 30.15 -54.03 -94.00
C GLU A 177 30.27 -53.28 -92.67
#